data_AF-A0A2V2WJ68-F1
#
_entry.id   AF-A0A2V2WJ68-F1
#
_cell.length_a   1.000
_cell.length_b   1.000
_cell.length_c   1.000
_cell.angle_alpha   90.00
_cell.angle_beta   90.00
_cell.angle_gamma   90.00
#
_symmetry.space_group_name_H-M   'P 1'
#
loop_
_entity.id
_entity.type
_entity.pdbx_description
1 polymer ?
#
loop_
_entity_poly.entity_id
_entity_poly.type
_entity_poly.pdbx_seq_one_letter_code
_entity_poly.pdbx_strand_id
1 'polypeptide(L)'
;MFFIDCKGIKASLVAKATDIQSALMEALAERMRKTCSNMISEYNNMSERMALESRSPEELQEFRDFLDGIPARQEQLNATFETLTEGFDLLFKYNYEFSADACNDYRTAYEWPRHLQQELEDGNFRSKEYRSILMQKLRDNCETLTSEIVQLGNVVDDFAHFGDDARADAYHEQAKALEQRIRDHQEQVQLYNSHETLFGLQQSKWPQLKEIRAQLEPYSLLWEVVSLFHNESERWLNTRLSALEPWKLTDS
;
A
#
# COMPACT_ATOMS: atom_id res chain seq x y z
N MET A 1 31.00 -71.63 44.02
CA MET A 1 29.82 -71.08 43.31
C MET A 1 29.93 -69.57 43.42
N PHE A 2 30.14 -68.84 42.32
CA PHE A 2 30.29 -67.39 42.36
C PHE A 2 28.91 -66.72 42.21
N PHE A 3 28.58 -65.80 43.11
CA PHE A 3 27.40 -64.94 43.02
C PHE A 3 27.83 -63.60 42.41
N ILE A 4 27.20 -63.21 41.31
CA ILE A 4 27.44 -61.92 40.65
C ILE A 4 26.29 -60.99 41.03
N ASP A 5 26.59 -59.87 41.68
CA ASP A 5 25.61 -58.84 42.03
C ASP A 5 25.45 -57.83 40.88
N CYS A 6 24.32 -57.92 40.18
CA CYS A 6 23.98 -57.04 39.06
C CYS A 6 23.18 -55.79 39.49
N LYS A 7 22.91 -55.58 40.78
CA LYS A 7 22.06 -54.46 41.25
C LYS A 7 22.64 -53.09 40.86
N GLY A 8 23.95 -52.91 40.96
CA GLY A 8 24.62 -51.66 40.58
C GLY A 8 24.47 -51.33 39.09
N ILE A 9 24.63 -52.34 38.22
CA ILE A 9 24.46 -52.18 36.77
C ILE A 9 23.00 -51.84 36.44
N LYS A 10 22.03 -52.53 37.08
CA LYS A 10 20.61 -52.24 36.89
C LYS A 10 20.25 -50.81 37.34
N ALA A 11 20.74 -50.36 38.48
CA ALA A 11 20.51 -49.00 38.96
C ALA A 11 21.09 -47.95 37.99
N SER A 12 22.30 -48.17 37.48
CA SER A 12 22.92 -47.27 36.51
C SER A 12 22.16 -47.23 35.18
N LEU A 13 21.69 -48.37 34.67
CA LEU A 13 20.87 -48.44 33.46
C LEU A 13 19.54 -47.72 33.64
N VAL A 14 18.88 -47.87 34.78
CA VAL A 14 17.63 -47.17 35.10
C VAL A 14 17.88 -45.66 35.16
N ALA A 15 18.93 -45.21 35.86
CA ALA A 15 19.28 -43.79 35.93
C ALA A 15 19.54 -43.19 34.54
N LYS A 16 20.32 -43.87 33.70
CA LYS A 16 20.54 -43.40 32.31
C LYS A 16 19.24 -43.36 31.50
N ALA A 17 18.36 -44.34 31.66
CA ALA A 17 17.08 -44.36 30.96
C ALA A 17 16.17 -43.21 31.41
N THR A 18 16.13 -42.90 32.71
CA THR A 18 15.36 -41.76 33.25
C THR A 18 15.93 -40.41 32.79
N ASP A 19 17.26 -40.29 32.70
CA ASP A 19 17.92 -39.07 32.21
C ASP A 19 17.64 -38.83 30.73
N ILE A 20 17.64 -39.89 29.91
CA ILE A 20 17.27 -39.79 28.50
C ILE A 20 15.79 -39.44 28.36
N GLN A 21 14.93 -40.05 29.18
CA GLN A 21 13.49 -39.76 29.17
C GLN A 21 13.21 -38.29 29.51
N SER A 22 13.82 -37.75 30.57
CA SER A 22 13.64 -36.36 30.97
C SER A 22 14.17 -35.39 29.90
N ALA A 23 15.33 -35.68 29.31
CA ALA A 23 15.88 -34.87 28.22
C ALA A 23 14.97 -34.87 26.98
N LEU A 24 14.36 -36.01 26.62
CA LEU A 24 13.40 -36.08 25.51
C LEU A 24 12.11 -35.31 25.80
N MET A 25 11.58 -35.40 27.03
CA MET A 25 10.39 -34.65 27.43
C MET A 25 10.65 -33.14 27.42
N GLU A 26 11.80 -32.70 27.92
CA GLU A 26 12.18 -31.28 27.89
C GLU A 26 12.35 -30.76 26.46
N ALA A 27 13.00 -31.54 25.58
CA ALA A 27 13.16 -31.17 24.18
C ALA A 27 11.81 -31.07 23.44
N LEU A 28 10.87 -31.96 23.76
CA LEU A 28 9.52 -31.91 23.21
C LEU A 28 8.73 -30.72 23.75
N ALA A 29 8.79 -30.45 25.06
CA ALA A 29 8.15 -29.31 25.69
C ALA A 29 8.65 -27.99 25.11
N GLU A 30 9.95 -27.84 24.90
CA GLU A 30 10.54 -26.65 24.29
C GLU A 30 10.09 -26.47 22.84
N ARG A 31 10.06 -27.56 22.06
CA ARG A 31 9.53 -27.52 20.69
C ARG A 31 8.07 -27.05 20.66
N MET A 32 7.25 -27.51 21.60
CA MET A 32 5.84 -27.15 21.69
C MET A 32 5.65 -25.70 22.12
N ARG A 33 6.38 -25.21 23.13
CA ARG A 33 6.40 -23.79 23.52
C ARG A 33 6.73 -22.89 22.34
N LYS A 34 7.79 -23.24 21.58
CA LYS A 34 8.18 -22.49 20.38
C LYS A 34 7.07 -22.50 19.32
N THR A 35 6.39 -23.63 19.16
CA THR A 35 5.26 -23.75 18.22
C THR A 35 4.08 -22.88 18.65
N CYS A 36 3.68 -22.90 19.93
CA CYS A 36 2.66 -22.01 20.49
C CYS A 36 3.01 -20.54 20.23
N SER A 37 4.23 -20.13 20.58
CA SER A 37 4.69 -18.75 20.43
C SER A 37 4.66 -18.29 18.97
N ASN A 38 5.11 -19.13 18.04
CA ASN A 38 5.05 -18.85 16.62
C ASN A 38 3.59 -18.71 16.14
N MET A 39 2.70 -19.61 16.54
CA MET A 39 1.28 -19.53 16.16
C MET A 39 0.62 -18.25 16.69
N ILE A 40 0.86 -17.90 17.96
CA ILE A 40 0.35 -16.66 18.55
C ILE A 40 0.89 -15.44 17.79
N SER A 41 2.17 -15.43 17.42
CA SER A 41 2.78 -14.36 16.63
C SER A 41 2.12 -14.20 15.25
N GLU A 42 1.85 -15.31 14.55
CA GLU A 42 1.15 -15.30 13.27
C GLU A 42 -0.29 -14.76 13.40
N TYR A 43 -1.02 -15.17 14.44
CA TYR A 43 -2.36 -14.64 14.71
C TYR A 43 -2.33 -13.14 15.02
N ASN A 44 -1.39 -12.68 15.85
CA ASN A 44 -1.22 -11.26 16.15
C ASN A 44 -0.91 -10.44 14.90
N ASN A 45 -0.01 -10.91 14.04
CA ASN A 45 0.32 -10.23 12.78
C ASN A 45 -0.92 -10.10 11.87
N MET A 46 -1.73 -11.16 11.79
CA MET A 46 -2.99 -11.10 11.05
C MET A 46 -3.98 -10.11 11.66
N SER A 47 -4.14 -10.10 12.99
CA SER A 47 -4.99 -9.15 13.72
C SER A 47 -4.54 -7.69 13.52
N GLU A 48 -3.24 -7.40 13.66
CA GLU A 48 -2.68 -6.08 13.44
C GLU A 48 -2.93 -5.58 12.02
N ARG A 49 -2.74 -6.45 11.02
CA ARG A 49 -3.00 -6.11 9.63
C ARG A 49 -4.49 -5.91 9.35
N MET A 50 -5.36 -6.69 10.00
CA MET A 50 -6.81 -6.49 9.92
C MET A 50 -7.25 -5.17 10.55
N ALA A 51 -6.55 -4.66 11.55
CA ALA A 51 -6.85 -3.40 12.22
C ALA A 51 -6.45 -2.14 11.43
N LEU A 52 -5.65 -2.29 10.36
CA LEU A 52 -5.25 -1.17 9.50
C LEU A 52 -6.43 -0.66 8.66
N GLU A 53 -6.60 0.66 8.65
CA GLU A 53 -7.63 1.33 7.86
C GLU A 53 -7.16 1.54 6.41
N SER A 54 -7.97 1.09 5.45
CA SER A 54 -7.75 1.34 4.02
C SER A 54 -8.13 2.77 3.65
N ARG A 55 -7.20 3.55 3.11
CA ARG A 55 -7.40 4.96 2.74
C ARG A 55 -7.55 5.17 1.23
N SER A 56 -7.07 4.24 0.42
CA SER A 56 -7.22 4.25 -1.04
C SER A 56 -8.01 3.04 -1.57
N PRO A 57 -8.58 3.15 -2.79
CA PRO A 57 -9.19 2.01 -3.49
C PRO A 57 -8.22 0.83 -3.69
N GLU A 58 -6.95 1.09 -3.94
CA GLU A 58 -5.88 0.09 -4.06
C GLU A 58 -5.67 -0.65 -2.73
N GLU A 59 -5.48 0.11 -1.64
CA GLU A 59 -5.31 -0.45 -0.30
C GLU A 59 -6.54 -1.25 0.14
N LEU A 60 -7.73 -0.81 -0.23
CA LEU A 60 -8.97 -1.55 0.03
C LEU A 60 -9.01 -2.87 -0.75
N GLN A 61 -8.54 -2.90 -1.99
CA GLN A 61 -8.48 -4.12 -2.77
C GLN A 61 -7.46 -5.10 -2.18
N GLU A 62 -6.26 -4.63 -1.85
CA GLU A 62 -5.25 -5.44 -1.16
C GLU A 62 -5.74 -5.97 0.19
N PHE A 63 -6.48 -5.15 0.94
CA PHE A 63 -7.09 -5.54 2.19
C PHE A 63 -8.10 -6.67 2.00
N ARG A 64 -8.95 -6.59 0.96
CA ARG A 64 -9.91 -7.65 0.63
C ARG A 64 -9.23 -8.94 0.21
N ASP A 65 -8.24 -8.85 -0.66
CA ASP A 65 -7.46 -10.02 -1.10
C ASP A 65 -6.75 -10.69 0.10
N PHE A 66 -6.31 -9.87 1.08
CA PHE A 66 -5.77 -10.38 2.33
C PHE A 66 -6.84 -11.09 3.18
N LEU A 67 -8.01 -10.49 3.40
CA LEU A 67 -9.11 -11.11 4.14
C LEU A 67 -9.55 -12.44 3.50
N ASP A 68 -9.64 -12.49 2.17
CA ASP A 68 -9.99 -13.71 1.42
C ASP A 68 -8.94 -14.82 1.58
N GLY A 69 -7.68 -14.47 1.87
CA GLY A 69 -6.60 -15.41 2.15
C GLY A 69 -6.54 -15.93 3.60
N ILE A 70 -7.22 -15.28 4.55
CA ILE A 70 -7.19 -15.66 5.98
C ILE A 70 -7.74 -17.08 6.22
N PRO A 71 -8.88 -17.50 5.63
CA PRO A 71 -9.41 -18.85 5.85
C PRO A 71 -8.42 -19.96 5.52
N ALA A 72 -7.69 -19.85 4.41
CA ALA A 72 -6.69 -20.83 4.00
C ALA A 72 -5.50 -20.87 4.98
N ARG A 73 -5.07 -19.72 5.52
CA ARG A 73 -4.02 -19.66 6.55
C ARG A 73 -4.52 -20.25 7.88
N GLN A 74 -5.77 -19.98 8.23
CA GLN A 74 -6.39 -20.52 9.43
C GLN A 74 -6.46 -22.05 9.40
N GLU A 75 -6.76 -22.66 8.25
CA GLU A 75 -6.71 -24.12 8.09
C GLU A 75 -5.30 -24.69 8.35
N GLN A 76 -4.26 -24.03 7.85
CA GLN A 76 -2.87 -24.46 8.09
C GLN A 76 -2.47 -24.33 9.57
N LEU A 77 -2.91 -23.26 10.23
CA LEU A 77 -2.70 -23.08 11.66
C LEU A 77 -3.48 -24.11 12.48
N ASN A 78 -4.72 -24.44 12.11
CA ASN A 78 -5.50 -25.48 12.78
C ASN A 78 -4.82 -26.86 12.68
N ALA A 79 -4.29 -27.23 11.52
CA ALA A 79 -3.52 -28.47 11.38
C ALA A 79 -2.26 -28.47 12.26
N THR A 80 -1.59 -27.33 12.38
CA THR A 80 -0.45 -27.17 13.30
C THR A 80 -0.89 -27.30 14.77
N PHE A 81 -2.06 -26.76 15.12
CA PHE A 81 -2.65 -26.89 16.44
C PHE A 81 -2.96 -28.34 16.81
N GLU A 82 -3.48 -29.14 15.87
CA GLU A 82 -3.72 -30.57 16.11
C GLU A 82 -2.42 -31.30 16.48
N THR A 83 -1.33 -31.07 15.74
CA THR A 83 -0.02 -31.67 16.06
C THR A 83 0.54 -31.18 17.41
N LEU A 84 0.21 -29.95 17.79
CA LEU A 84 0.59 -29.38 19.08
C LEU A 84 -0.18 -30.06 20.22
N THR A 85 -1.49 -30.25 20.07
CA THR A 85 -2.34 -30.96 21.04
C THR A 85 -1.88 -32.41 21.24
N GLU A 86 -1.54 -33.14 20.17
CA GLU A 86 -0.98 -34.49 20.27
C GLU A 86 0.33 -34.53 21.09
N GLY A 87 1.18 -33.49 20.93
CA GLY A 87 2.39 -33.33 21.73
C GLY A 87 2.10 -33.09 23.22
N PHE A 88 1.09 -32.27 23.52
CA PHE A 88 0.66 -31.99 24.91
C PHE A 88 0.07 -33.23 25.56
N ASP A 89 -0.74 -33.99 24.84
CA ASP A 89 -1.30 -35.26 25.33
C ASP A 89 -0.20 -36.29 25.64
N LEU A 90 0.85 -36.35 24.81
CA LEU A 90 2.00 -37.23 25.07
C LEU A 90 2.73 -36.83 26.35
N LEU A 91 3.05 -35.54 26.52
CA LEU A 91 3.72 -35.04 27.73
C LEU A 91 2.87 -35.24 28.99
N PHE A 92 1.55 -35.04 28.89
CA PHE A 92 0.62 -35.29 29.99
C PHE A 92 0.61 -36.78 30.39
N LYS A 93 0.63 -37.70 29.42
CA LYS A 93 0.70 -39.15 29.66
C LYS A 93 1.95 -39.57 30.46
N TYR A 94 3.05 -38.84 30.32
CA TYR A 94 4.29 -39.08 31.07
C TYR A 94 4.40 -38.23 32.36
N ASN A 95 3.32 -37.57 32.79
CA ASN A 95 3.26 -36.69 33.95
C ASN A 95 4.32 -35.58 33.93
N TYR A 96 4.60 -35.01 32.76
CA TYR A 96 5.46 -33.84 32.64
C TYR A 96 4.78 -32.62 33.28
N GLU A 97 5.51 -31.87 34.11
CA GLU A 97 5.01 -30.64 34.75
C GLU A 97 5.18 -29.45 33.80
N PHE A 98 4.06 -28.83 33.42
CA PHE A 98 4.08 -27.61 32.61
C PHE A 98 4.23 -26.36 33.47
N SER A 99 4.98 -25.38 32.96
CA SER A 99 4.99 -24.03 33.52
C SER A 99 3.63 -23.34 33.29
N ALA A 100 3.27 -22.42 34.18
CA ALA A 100 2.04 -21.63 34.04
C ALA A 100 2.00 -20.87 32.70
N ASP A 101 3.15 -20.36 32.25
CA ASP A 101 3.27 -19.64 30.98
C ASP A 101 2.95 -20.54 29.78
N ALA A 102 3.44 -21.79 29.77
CA ALA A 102 3.18 -22.74 28.68
C ALA A 102 1.69 -23.12 28.60
N CYS A 103 1.04 -23.28 29.75
CA CYS A 103 -0.41 -23.50 29.81
C CYS A 103 -1.19 -22.28 29.32
N ASN A 104 -0.73 -21.07 29.65
CA ASN A 104 -1.34 -19.84 29.18
C ASN A 104 -1.19 -19.69 27.66
N ASP A 105 0.01 -19.91 27.11
CA ASP A 105 0.26 -19.85 25.68
C ASP A 105 -0.60 -20.86 24.90
N TYR A 106 -0.70 -22.10 25.40
CA TYR A 106 -1.58 -23.11 24.79
C TYR A 106 -3.05 -22.68 24.81
N ARG A 107 -3.52 -22.13 25.94
CA ARG A 107 -4.88 -21.61 26.07
C ARG A 107 -5.12 -20.45 25.10
N THR A 108 -4.19 -19.51 25.02
CA THR A 108 -4.27 -18.38 24.09
C THR A 108 -4.32 -18.88 22.65
N ALA A 109 -3.46 -19.82 22.26
CA ALA A 109 -3.47 -20.47 20.94
C ALA A 109 -4.80 -21.18 20.63
N TYR A 110 -5.45 -21.77 21.63
CA TYR A 110 -6.76 -22.41 21.50
C TYR A 110 -7.91 -21.40 21.32
N GLU A 111 -7.84 -20.25 21.99
CA GLU A 111 -8.89 -19.22 21.94
C GLU A 111 -8.79 -18.34 20.67
N TRP A 112 -7.59 -18.22 20.08
CA TRP A 112 -7.30 -17.40 18.90
C TRP A 112 -8.19 -17.65 17.68
N PRO A 113 -8.45 -18.89 17.23
CA PRO A 113 -9.30 -19.14 16.06
C PRO A 113 -10.69 -18.50 16.17
N ARG A 114 -11.29 -18.52 17.37
CA ARG A 114 -12.59 -17.89 17.63
C ARG A 114 -12.48 -16.38 17.59
N HIS A 115 -11.43 -15.81 18.18
CA HIS A 115 -11.19 -14.36 18.13
C HIS A 115 -10.97 -13.88 16.70
N LEU A 116 -10.15 -14.59 15.92
CA LEU A 116 -9.85 -14.27 14.52
C LEU A 116 -11.12 -14.31 13.65
N GLN A 117 -12.03 -15.25 13.88
CA GLN A 117 -13.31 -15.28 13.17
C GLN A 117 -14.14 -14.01 13.41
N GLN A 118 -14.19 -13.53 14.65
CA GLN A 118 -14.89 -12.28 14.99
C GLN A 118 -14.23 -11.08 14.30
N GLU A 119 -12.90 -10.98 14.36
CA GLU A 119 -12.16 -9.92 13.68
C GLU A 119 -12.29 -9.96 12.15
N LEU A 120 -12.41 -11.17 11.57
CA LEU A 120 -12.62 -11.35 10.14
C LEU A 120 -14.01 -10.88 9.72
N GLU A 121 -15.04 -11.17 10.51
CA GLU A 121 -16.40 -10.68 10.28
C GLU A 121 -16.45 -9.14 10.36
N ASP A 122 -15.85 -8.57 11.40
CA ASP A 122 -15.74 -7.11 11.57
C ASP A 122 -14.93 -6.47 10.44
N GLY A 123 -13.81 -7.09 10.04
CA GLY A 123 -12.97 -6.66 8.91
C GLY A 123 -13.75 -6.65 7.60
N ASN A 124 -14.53 -7.70 7.33
CA ASN A 124 -15.40 -7.77 6.16
C ASN A 124 -16.50 -6.70 6.17
N PHE A 125 -17.09 -6.42 7.35
CA PHE A 125 -18.07 -5.35 7.49
C PHE A 125 -17.44 -3.99 7.21
N ARG A 126 -16.30 -3.68 7.85
CA ARG A 126 -15.55 -2.43 7.61
C ARG A 126 -15.14 -2.27 6.16
N SER A 127 -14.68 -3.34 5.50
CA SER A 127 -14.33 -3.31 4.07
C SER A 127 -15.50 -2.86 3.18
N LYS A 128 -16.74 -3.32 3.49
CA LYS A 128 -17.94 -2.87 2.77
C LYS A 128 -18.25 -1.39 3.04
N GLU A 129 -18.10 -0.93 4.28
CA GLU A 129 -18.30 0.48 4.62
C GLU A 129 -17.27 1.38 3.94
N TYR A 130 -15.98 1.02 4.02
CA TYR A 130 -14.90 1.74 3.32
C TYR A 130 -15.11 1.76 1.82
N ARG A 131 -15.56 0.66 1.22
CA ARG A 131 -15.94 0.64 -0.20
C ARG A 131 -17.01 1.69 -0.51
N SER A 132 -18.08 1.75 0.28
CA SER A 132 -19.15 2.72 0.07
C SER A 132 -18.64 4.17 0.20
N ILE A 133 -17.85 4.45 1.23
CA ILE A 133 -17.27 5.78 1.48
C ILE A 133 -16.33 6.19 0.34
N LEU A 134 -15.44 5.29 -0.09
CA LEU A 134 -14.50 5.56 -1.18
C LEU A 134 -15.20 5.72 -2.52
N MET A 135 -16.25 4.95 -2.80
CA MET A 135 -17.08 5.14 -3.99
C MET A 135 -17.80 6.50 -3.99
N GLN A 136 -18.31 6.94 -2.84
CA GLN A 136 -18.91 8.27 -2.70
C GLN A 136 -17.86 9.37 -2.92
N LYS A 137 -16.70 9.27 -2.26
CA LYS A 137 -15.59 10.22 -2.45
C LYS A 137 -15.13 10.28 -3.91
N LEU A 138 -15.03 9.13 -4.59
CA LEU A 138 -14.66 9.08 -6.00
C LEU A 138 -15.67 9.82 -6.87
N ARG A 139 -16.96 9.62 -6.61
CA ARG A 139 -18.03 10.36 -7.31
C ARG A 139 -17.92 11.86 -7.08
N ASP A 140 -17.80 12.28 -5.83
CA ASP A 140 -17.69 13.70 -5.45
C ASP A 140 -16.44 14.34 -6.11
N ASN A 141 -15.33 13.60 -6.17
CA ASN A 141 -14.11 14.02 -6.85
C ASN A 141 -14.31 14.14 -8.36
N CYS A 142 -15.01 13.21 -9.01
CA CYS A 142 -15.33 13.30 -10.44
C CYS A 142 -16.23 14.49 -10.75
N GLU A 143 -17.23 14.78 -9.90
CA GLU A 143 -18.10 15.96 -10.03
C GLU A 143 -17.29 17.26 -9.85
N THR A 144 -16.40 17.30 -8.85
CA THR A 144 -15.50 18.44 -8.60
C THR A 144 -14.55 18.67 -9.78
N LEU A 145 -13.89 17.61 -10.28
CA LEU A 145 -12.99 17.68 -11.43
C LEU A 145 -13.73 18.19 -12.68
N THR A 146 -14.97 17.76 -12.88
CA THR A 146 -15.78 18.24 -14.00
C THR A 146 -16.03 19.76 -13.90
N SER A 147 -16.33 20.26 -12.70
CA SER A 147 -16.46 21.70 -12.45
C SER A 147 -15.14 22.46 -12.68
N GLU A 148 -14.02 21.91 -12.19
CA GLU A 148 -12.69 22.50 -12.37
C GLU A 148 -12.28 22.57 -13.84
N ILE A 149 -12.58 21.54 -14.64
CA ILE A 149 -12.32 21.51 -16.09
C ILE A 149 -13.16 22.58 -16.80
N VAL A 150 -14.43 22.76 -16.43
CA VAL A 150 -15.27 23.84 -16.99
C VAL A 150 -14.71 25.22 -16.65
N GLN A 151 -14.28 25.43 -15.40
CA GLN A 151 -13.64 26.68 -14.99
C GLN A 151 -12.33 26.92 -15.74
N LEU A 152 -11.51 25.89 -15.93
CA LEU A 152 -10.28 25.97 -16.70
C LEU A 152 -10.55 26.35 -18.15
N GLY A 153 -11.59 25.79 -18.77
CA GLY A 153 -12.04 26.17 -20.11
C GLY A 153 -12.35 27.67 -20.21
N ASN A 154 -13.13 28.20 -19.26
CA ASN A 154 -13.43 29.64 -19.23
C ASN A 154 -12.16 30.49 -19.10
N VAL A 155 -11.19 30.06 -18.29
CA VAL A 155 -9.91 30.79 -18.12
C VAL A 155 -9.09 30.76 -19.41
N VAL A 156 -9.09 29.66 -20.15
CA VAL A 156 -8.41 29.56 -21.46
C VAL A 156 -9.13 30.39 -22.52
N ASP A 157 -10.47 30.42 -22.51
CA ASP A 157 -11.25 31.31 -23.39
C ASP A 157 -10.98 32.80 -23.09
N ASP A 158 -10.87 33.19 -21.81
CA ASP A 158 -10.47 34.54 -21.42
C ASP A 158 -9.03 34.85 -21.85
N PHE A 159 -8.13 33.87 -21.78
CA PHE A 159 -6.74 33.99 -22.22
C PHE A 159 -6.63 34.34 -23.71
N ALA A 160 -7.56 33.84 -24.54
CA ALA A 160 -7.64 34.16 -25.96
C ALA A 160 -7.90 35.65 -26.26
N HIS A 161 -8.39 36.42 -25.28
CA HIS A 161 -8.68 37.84 -25.42
C HIS A 161 -7.50 38.75 -25.00
N PHE A 162 -6.38 38.19 -24.55
CA PHE A 162 -5.18 38.96 -24.24
C PHE A 162 -4.46 39.41 -25.52
N GLY A 163 -4.06 40.69 -25.56
CA GLY A 163 -3.39 41.29 -26.72
C GLY A 163 -2.45 42.43 -26.38
N ASP A 164 -2.06 42.59 -25.11
CA ASP A 164 -1.11 43.61 -24.68
C ASP A 164 0.32 43.09 -24.77
N ASP A 165 1.02 43.44 -25.86
CA ASP A 165 2.40 43.02 -26.16
C ASP A 165 3.40 43.40 -25.05
N ALA A 166 3.14 44.50 -24.32
CA ALA A 166 3.99 44.95 -23.22
C ALA A 166 4.01 43.99 -22.02
N ARG A 167 3.12 43.00 -21.98
CA ARG A 167 3.01 41.99 -20.92
C ARG A 167 3.33 40.57 -21.40
N ALA A 168 4.01 40.43 -22.53
CA ALA A 168 4.31 39.15 -23.15
C ALA A 168 4.93 38.11 -22.19
N ASP A 169 5.91 38.51 -21.37
CA ASP A 169 6.54 37.60 -20.39
C ASP A 169 5.57 37.11 -19.32
N ALA A 170 4.66 37.97 -18.84
CA ALA A 170 3.66 37.60 -17.86
C ALA A 170 2.61 36.64 -18.45
N TYR A 171 2.22 36.86 -19.71
CA TYR A 171 1.32 35.96 -20.41
C TYR A 171 1.97 34.61 -20.74
N HIS A 172 3.27 34.59 -21.06
CA HIS A 172 4.02 33.35 -21.24
C HIS A 172 4.07 32.50 -19.96
N GLU A 173 4.36 33.11 -18.80
CA GLU A 173 4.34 32.40 -17.51
C GLU A 173 2.92 31.94 -17.12
N GLN A 174 1.89 32.73 -17.41
CA GLN A 174 0.50 32.32 -17.21
C GLN A 174 0.11 31.15 -18.12
N ALA A 175 0.57 31.12 -19.38
CA ALA A 175 0.36 29.99 -20.29
C ALA A 175 1.03 28.71 -19.76
N LYS A 176 2.27 28.78 -19.26
CA LYS A 176 2.93 27.65 -18.59
C LYS A 176 2.14 27.15 -17.38
N ALA A 177 1.63 28.05 -16.55
CA ALA A 177 0.83 27.67 -15.39
C ALA A 177 -0.47 26.96 -15.80
N LEU A 178 -1.12 27.42 -16.87
CA LEU A 178 -2.30 26.75 -17.44
C LEU A 178 -1.95 25.38 -18.02
N GLU A 179 -0.83 25.24 -18.72
CA GLU A 179 -0.36 23.94 -19.21
C GLU A 179 -0.08 22.95 -18.09
N GLN A 180 0.52 23.40 -16.98
CA GLN A 180 0.74 22.55 -15.80
C GLN A 180 -0.60 22.11 -15.19
N ARG A 181 -1.56 23.03 -15.00
CA ARG A 181 -2.90 22.66 -14.50
C ARG A 181 -3.60 21.64 -15.40
N ILE A 182 -3.46 21.77 -16.72
CA ILE A 182 -4.00 20.77 -17.67
C ILE A 182 -3.35 19.40 -17.45
N ARG A 183 -2.03 19.33 -17.22
CA ARG A 183 -1.32 18.08 -16.92
C ARG A 183 -1.77 17.47 -15.60
N ASP A 184 -1.89 18.28 -14.55
CA ASP A 184 -2.37 17.83 -13.23
C ASP A 184 -3.76 17.20 -13.34
N HIS A 185 -4.68 17.85 -14.07
CA HIS A 185 -6.01 17.28 -14.32
C HIS A 185 -5.96 16.01 -15.19
N GLN A 186 -5.03 15.89 -16.13
CA GLN A 186 -4.84 14.65 -16.89
C GLN A 186 -4.38 13.49 -16.01
N GLU A 187 -3.49 13.75 -15.05
CA GLU A 187 -3.05 12.75 -14.08
C GLU A 187 -4.19 12.35 -13.14
N GLN A 188 -4.99 13.31 -12.66
CA GLN A 188 -6.19 13.04 -11.87
C GLN A 188 -7.22 12.18 -12.62
N VAL A 189 -7.43 12.43 -13.92
CA VAL A 189 -8.29 11.59 -14.77
C VAL A 189 -7.78 10.15 -14.82
N GLN A 190 -6.47 9.94 -14.98
CA GLN A 190 -5.89 8.59 -15.01
C GLN A 190 -6.08 7.88 -13.67
N LEU A 191 -5.87 8.58 -12.56
CA LEU A 191 -6.09 8.06 -11.21
C LEU A 191 -7.57 7.69 -10.96
N TYR A 192 -8.51 8.55 -11.35
CA TYR A 192 -9.93 8.24 -11.16
C TYR A 192 -10.37 7.09 -12.05
N ASN A 193 -9.87 7.00 -13.28
CA ASN A 193 -10.14 5.86 -14.16
C ASN A 193 -9.58 4.54 -13.59
N SER A 194 -8.40 4.54 -12.96
CA SER A 194 -7.88 3.35 -12.29
C SER A 194 -8.77 2.96 -11.11
N HIS A 195 -9.19 3.92 -10.28
CA HIS A 195 -10.13 3.68 -9.18
C HIS A 195 -11.48 3.15 -9.68
N GLU A 196 -12.07 3.74 -10.73
CA GLU A 196 -13.32 3.27 -11.33
C GLU A 196 -13.18 1.83 -11.83
N THR A 197 -12.04 1.50 -12.43
CA THR A 197 -11.73 0.12 -12.90
C THR A 197 -11.65 -0.85 -11.72
N LEU A 198 -10.96 -0.49 -10.63
CA LEU A 198 -10.89 -1.30 -9.40
C LEU A 198 -12.27 -1.53 -8.77
N PHE A 199 -13.17 -0.55 -8.86
CA PHE A 199 -14.54 -0.70 -8.39
C PHE A 199 -15.47 -1.41 -9.38
N GLY A 200 -15.03 -1.69 -10.61
CA GLY A 200 -15.85 -2.27 -11.68
C GLY A 200 -16.86 -1.31 -12.30
N LEU A 201 -16.61 -0.01 -12.18
CA LEU A 201 -17.43 1.07 -12.75
C LEU A 201 -17.04 1.35 -14.21
N GLN A 202 -17.94 2.01 -14.94
CA GLN A 202 -17.63 2.51 -16.27
C GLN A 202 -16.69 3.71 -16.17
N GLN A 203 -15.64 3.73 -16.98
CA GLN A 203 -14.68 4.83 -16.99
C GLN A 203 -15.31 6.13 -17.48
N SER A 204 -15.18 7.16 -16.67
CA SER A 204 -15.61 8.51 -16.97
C SER A 204 -14.72 9.13 -18.06
N LYS A 205 -15.33 9.91 -18.94
CA LYS A 205 -14.64 10.52 -20.10
C LYS A 205 -14.77 12.04 -20.03
N TRP A 206 -13.63 12.72 -20.09
CA TRP A 206 -13.54 14.19 -20.12
C TRP A 206 -12.93 14.66 -21.45
N PRO A 207 -13.69 14.63 -22.57
CA PRO A 207 -13.19 15.08 -23.87
C PRO A 207 -12.83 16.57 -23.88
N GLN A 208 -13.51 17.37 -23.06
CA GLN A 208 -13.29 18.81 -22.88
C GLN A 208 -11.82 19.15 -22.56
N LEU A 209 -11.13 18.31 -21.79
CA LEU A 209 -9.73 18.57 -21.42
C LEU A 209 -8.79 18.52 -22.64
N LYS A 210 -9.11 17.70 -23.65
CA LYS A 210 -8.36 17.67 -24.92
C LYS A 210 -8.65 18.92 -25.76
N GLU A 211 -9.90 19.37 -25.77
CA GLU A 211 -10.33 20.57 -26.49
C GLU A 211 -9.67 21.82 -25.90
N ILE A 212 -9.69 21.98 -24.58
CA ILE A 212 -9.05 23.08 -23.85
C ILE A 212 -7.55 23.12 -24.13
N ARG A 213 -6.88 21.95 -24.15
CA ARG A 213 -5.46 21.87 -24.50
C ARG A 213 -5.19 22.34 -25.92
N ALA A 214 -6.00 21.90 -26.88
CA ALA A 214 -5.86 22.29 -28.28
C ALA A 214 -6.14 23.79 -28.50
N GLN A 215 -7.03 24.38 -27.70
CA GLN A 215 -7.29 25.82 -27.69
C GLN A 215 -6.11 26.61 -27.11
N LEU A 216 -5.46 26.13 -26.04
CA LEU A 216 -4.34 26.83 -25.41
C LEU A 216 -3.05 26.80 -26.24
N GLU A 217 -2.78 25.70 -26.95
CA GLU A 217 -1.55 25.44 -27.73
C GLU A 217 -1.11 26.59 -28.66
N PRO A 218 -1.97 27.19 -29.51
CA PRO A 218 -1.56 28.30 -30.36
C PRO A 218 -1.19 29.56 -29.56
N TYR A 219 -1.84 29.81 -28.41
CA TYR A 219 -1.55 30.98 -27.58
C TYR A 219 -0.29 30.81 -26.74
N SER A 220 -0.01 29.60 -26.23
CA SER A 220 1.22 29.35 -25.49
C SER A 220 2.45 29.51 -26.40
N LEU A 221 2.37 28.98 -27.62
CA LEU A 221 3.41 29.15 -28.65
C LEU A 221 3.59 30.62 -29.05
N LEU A 222 2.50 31.37 -29.22
CA LEU A 222 2.56 32.79 -29.55
C LEU A 222 3.32 33.58 -28.48
N TRP A 223 2.93 33.46 -27.21
CA TRP A 223 3.55 34.21 -26.12
C TRP A 223 4.99 33.76 -25.85
N GLU A 224 5.32 32.49 -26.08
CA GLU A 224 6.70 32.02 -26.08
C GLU A 224 7.55 32.72 -27.14
N VAL A 225 7.08 32.77 -28.39
CA VAL A 225 7.80 33.42 -29.49
C VAL A 225 7.92 34.93 -29.25
N VAL A 226 6.87 35.59 -28.77
CA VAL A 226 6.88 37.03 -28.48
C VAL A 226 7.84 37.35 -27.32
N SER A 227 7.82 36.56 -26.24
CA SER A 227 8.77 36.71 -25.12
C SER A 227 10.21 36.51 -25.57
N LEU A 228 10.49 35.47 -26.37
CA LEU A 228 11.82 35.23 -26.93
C LEU A 228 12.28 36.38 -27.84
N PHE A 229 11.38 36.88 -28.70
CA PHE A 229 11.66 38.03 -29.55
C PHE A 229 11.94 39.29 -28.74
N HIS A 230 11.16 39.56 -27.69
CA HIS A 230 11.37 40.70 -26.80
C HIS A 230 12.75 40.63 -26.15
N ASN A 231 13.08 39.50 -25.52
CA ASN A 231 14.36 39.25 -24.87
C ASN A 231 15.55 39.37 -25.82
N GLU A 232 15.47 38.78 -27.02
CA GLU A 232 16.53 38.90 -28.03
C GLU A 232 16.62 40.31 -28.59
N SER A 233 15.50 41.02 -28.79
CA SER A 233 15.51 42.42 -29.23
C SER A 233 16.17 43.35 -28.19
N GLU A 234 15.85 43.19 -26.90
CA GLU A 234 16.50 43.94 -25.82
C GLU A 234 17.99 43.63 -25.75
N ARG A 235 18.36 42.35 -25.87
CA ARG A 235 19.76 41.92 -25.91
C ARG A 235 20.50 42.57 -27.07
N TRP A 236 19.93 42.54 -28.28
CA TRP A 236 20.52 43.17 -29.46
C TRP A 236 20.69 44.67 -29.30
N LEU A 237 19.66 45.37 -28.83
CA LEU A 237 19.67 46.83 -28.64
C LEU A 237 20.64 47.29 -27.55
N ASN A 238 20.86 46.46 -26.52
CA ASN A 238 21.79 46.75 -25.42
C ASN A 238 23.22 46.23 -25.66
N THR A 239 23.46 45.48 -26.74
CA THR A 239 24.81 45.02 -27.10
C THR A 239 25.61 46.16 -27.72
N ARG A 240 26.83 46.40 -27.21
CA ARG A 240 27.73 47.41 -27.78
C ARG A 240 28.10 47.03 -29.22
N LEU A 241 27.99 47.98 -30.16
CA LEU A 241 28.33 47.80 -31.58
C LEU A 241 29.73 47.21 -31.83
N SER A 242 30.68 47.42 -30.91
CA SER A 242 32.04 46.88 -31.00
C SER A 242 32.15 45.36 -30.76
N ALA A 243 31.08 44.71 -30.29
CA ALA A 243 31.03 43.27 -30.04
C ALA A 243 30.24 42.49 -31.12
N LEU A 244 29.63 43.17 -32.08
CA LEU A 244 28.84 42.57 -33.16
C LEU A 244 29.74 42.33 -34.38
N GLU A 245 29.98 41.07 -34.76
CA GLU A 245 30.69 40.70 -35.99
C GLU A 245 29.71 40.59 -37.18
N PRO A 246 29.75 41.50 -38.17
CA PRO A 246 28.73 41.59 -39.22
C PRO A 246 28.64 40.36 -40.14
N TRP A 247 29.73 39.60 -40.30
CA TRP A 247 29.82 38.45 -41.20
C TRP A 247 29.31 37.13 -40.62
N LYS A 248 28.90 37.09 -39.35
CA LYS A 248 28.33 35.89 -38.70
C LYS A 248 26.81 35.82 -38.71
N LEU A 249 26.14 36.83 -39.26
CA LEU A 249 24.68 37.01 -39.17
C LEU A 249 23.88 36.45 -40.35
N THR A 250 24.54 35.88 -41.36
CA THR A 250 23.88 35.40 -42.58
C THR A 250 23.54 33.92 -42.60
N ASP A 251 23.96 33.14 -41.60
CA ASP A 251 23.73 31.69 -41.56
C ASP A 251 22.95 31.27 -40.30
N SER A 252 21.63 31.45 -40.34
CA SER A 252 20.65 30.68 -39.55
C SER A 252 19.26 30.87 -40.11
#